data_AF-A0A177L7W7-F1
#
_entry.id   AF-A0A177L7W7-F1
#
_cell.length_a   1.000
_cell.length_b   1.000
_cell.length_c   1.000
_cell.angle_alpha   90.00
_cell.angle_beta   90.00
_cell.angle_gamma   90.00
#
_symmetry.space_group_name_H-M   'P 1'
#
loop_
_entity.id
_entity.type
_entity.pdbx_description
1 polymer ?
#
loop_
_entity_poly.entity_id
_entity_poly.type
_entity_poly.pdbx_seq_one_letter_code
_entity_poly.pdbx_strand_id
1 'polypeptide(L)'
;MIPLQKKQSIMIVVIYAFIYYTWILLWPDLKLVGSIIAIIGPVLTLLFISCSLQRIKEKEEKNFWRIVFIGCFSYFIGELIWRYREYYLGIDDPFPGWANLFYNLFVFIYSIAVFYKVYVTGKKYRTIQVFFDCFIMMTVLTTISWVYFLNPLLDKASSMFKLAIS
;
A
#
# COMPACT_ATOMS: atom_id res chain seq x y z
N MET A 1 5.04 -22.81 20.69
CA MET A 1 6.41 -22.38 20.35
C MET A 1 6.31 -21.30 19.28
N ILE A 2 6.58 -20.01 19.47
CA ILE A 2 6.92 -19.14 20.61
C ILE A 2 5.95 -17.94 20.47
N PRO A 3 5.31 -17.43 21.54
CA PRO A 3 4.55 -16.20 21.46
C PRO A 3 5.58 -15.07 21.35
N LEU A 4 6.03 -14.74 20.13
CA LEU A 4 6.77 -13.50 19.91
C LEU A 4 5.86 -12.38 20.37
N GLN A 5 6.18 -11.81 21.53
CA GLN A 5 5.45 -10.71 22.12
C GLN A 5 5.39 -9.61 21.06
N LYS A 6 4.18 -9.08 20.79
CA LYS A 6 3.86 -8.03 19.81
C LYS A 6 4.96 -6.95 19.61
N LYS A 7 5.68 -6.62 20.68
CA LYS A 7 6.83 -5.70 20.72
C LYS A 7 8.02 -6.16 19.84
N GLN A 8 8.37 -7.44 19.84
CA GLN A 8 9.46 -8.02 19.06
C GLN A 8 9.17 -8.00 17.55
N SER A 9 7.93 -8.29 17.15
CA SER A 9 7.54 -8.21 15.73
C SER A 9 7.58 -6.78 15.18
N ILE A 10 7.13 -5.80 15.98
CA ILE A 10 7.22 -4.38 15.59
C ILE A 10 8.68 -3.96 15.42
N MET A 11 9.55 -4.36 16.36
CA MET A 11 10.98 -4.07 16.29
C MET A 11 11.62 -4.65 15.02
N ILE A 12 11.27 -5.87 14.63
CA ILE A 12 11.76 -6.50 13.40
C ILE A 12 11.34 -5.69 12.16
N VAL A 13 10.08 -5.25 12.09
CA VAL A 13 9.59 -4.44 10.96
C VAL A 13 10.30 -3.10 10.87
N VAL A 14 10.50 -2.43 12.00
CA VAL A 14 11.20 -1.13 12.05
C VAL A 14 12.66 -1.29 11.62
N ILE A 15 13.36 -2.31 12.13
CA ILE A 15 14.74 -2.60 11.74
C ILE A 15 14.84 -2.89 10.25
N TYR A 16 13.94 -3.73 9.72
CA TYR A 16 13.90 -4.05 8.29
C TYR A 16 13.69 -2.80 7.43
N ALA A 17 12.74 -1.93 7.79
CA ALA A 17 12.51 -0.68 7.08
C ALA A 17 13.75 0.22 7.11
N PHE A 18 14.41 0.34 8.28
CA PHE A 18 15.60 1.17 8.43
C PHE A 18 16.76 0.67 7.58
N ILE A 19 17.00 -0.64 7.57
CA ILE A 19 18.03 -1.28 6.73
C ILE A 19 17.73 -1.04 5.25
N TYR A 20 16.48 -1.21 4.83
CA TYR A 20 16.08 -1.02 3.43
C TYR A 20 16.30 0.42 2.94
N TYR A 21 15.84 1.41 3.70
CA TYR A 21 16.02 2.82 3.32
C TYR A 21 17.49 3.26 3.39
N THR A 22 18.24 2.78 4.38
CA THR A 22 19.69 3.04 4.48
C THR A 22 20.43 2.46 3.28
N TRP A 23 20.04 1.27 2.82
CA TRP A 23 20.64 0.64 1.64
C TRP A 23 20.40 1.43 0.35
N ILE A 24 19.16 1.89 0.13
CA ILE A 24 18.79 2.71 -1.04
C ILE A 24 19.65 3.98 -1.11
N LEU A 25 19.95 4.59 0.04
CA LEU A 25 20.69 5.85 0.13
C LEU A 25 22.20 5.68 -0.11
N LEU A 26 22.78 4.56 0.34
CA LEU A 26 24.22 4.32 0.31
C LEU A 26 24.69 3.64 -0.98
N TRP A 27 23.87 2.77 -1.60
CA TRP A 27 24.27 1.96 -2.75
C TRP A 27 23.18 1.89 -3.84
N PRO A 28 22.91 3.02 -4.52
CA PRO A 28 21.94 3.05 -5.62
C PRO A 28 22.33 2.16 -6.81
N ASP A 29 23.63 1.90 -7.01
CA ASP A 29 24.15 1.15 -8.15
C ASP A 29 23.91 -0.37 -8.04
N LEU A 30 23.69 -0.90 -6.83
CA LEU A 30 23.47 -2.33 -6.58
C LEU A 30 21.99 -2.72 -6.71
N LYS A 31 21.40 -2.46 -7.89
CA LYS A 31 19.98 -2.75 -8.20
C LYS A 31 19.55 -4.19 -7.91
N LEU A 32 20.46 -5.16 -8.09
CA LEU A 32 20.24 -6.58 -7.80
C LEU A 32 19.93 -6.86 -6.32
N VAL A 33 20.79 -6.34 -5.43
CA VAL A 33 20.66 -6.58 -3.98
C VAL A 33 19.40 -5.89 -3.45
N GLY A 34 19.14 -4.66 -3.90
CA GLY A 34 17.91 -3.95 -3.56
C GLY A 34 16.64 -4.68 -3.99
N SER A 35 16.67 -5.36 -5.14
CA SER A 35 15.53 -6.15 -5.63
C SER A 35 15.27 -7.41 -4.78
N ILE A 36 16.32 -8.12 -4.36
CA ILE A 36 16.19 -9.28 -3.48
C ILE A 36 15.62 -8.86 -2.12
N ILE A 37 16.13 -7.77 -1.54
CA ILE A 37 15.65 -7.25 -0.25
C ILE A 37 14.18 -6.84 -0.36
N ALA A 38 13.78 -6.19 -1.45
CA ALA A 38 12.40 -5.77 -1.69
C ALA A 38 11.41 -6.94 -1.80
N ILE A 39 11.82 -8.07 -2.39
CA ILE A 39 11.00 -9.29 -2.53
C ILE A 39 10.85 -10.03 -1.20
N ILE A 40 11.86 -10.00 -0.32
CA ILE A 40 11.84 -10.68 0.98
C ILE A 40 10.68 -10.19 1.86
N GLY A 41 10.36 -8.89 1.85
CA GLY A 41 9.28 -8.31 2.66
C GLY A 41 7.90 -8.93 2.36
N PRO A 42 7.42 -8.87 1.11
CA PRO A 42 6.17 -9.50 0.69
C PRO A 42 6.16 -11.02 0.92
N VAL A 43 7.27 -11.72 0.65
CA VAL A 43 7.37 -13.18 0.86
C VAL A 43 7.21 -13.53 2.34
N LEU A 44 7.93 -12.84 3.23
CA LEU A 44 7.76 -13.02 4.67
C LEU A 44 6.31 -12.75 5.08
N THR A 45 5.71 -11.66 4.61
CA THR A 45 4.33 -11.32 4.92
C THR A 45 3.35 -12.44 4.53
N LEU A 46 3.50 -13.01 3.33
CA LEU A 46 2.69 -14.14 2.86
C LEU A 46 2.90 -15.41 3.71
N LEU A 47 4.14 -15.71 4.10
CA LEU A 47 4.44 -16.87 4.95
C LEU A 47 3.83 -16.71 6.35
N PHE A 48 3.99 -15.54 6.97
CA PHE A 48 3.44 -15.25 8.29
C PHE A 48 1.90 -15.33 8.30
N ILE A 49 1.24 -14.77 7.29
CA ILE A 49 -0.22 -14.84 7.17
C ILE A 49 -0.66 -16.29 6.91
N SER A 50 0.05 -17.05 6.07
CA SER A 50 -0.28 -18.46 5.80
C SER A 50 -0.17 -19.33 7.07
N CYS A 51 0.89 -19.16 7.86
CA CYS A 51 1.03 -19.83 9.15
C CYS A 51 -0.06 -19.39 10.14
N SER A 52 -0.45 -18.11 10.12
CA SER A 52 -1.54 -17.60 10.96
C SER A 52 -2.88 -18.25 10.58
N LEU A 53 -3.18 -18.38 9.28
CA LEU A 53 -4.40 -18.99 8.76
C LEU A 53 -4.61 -20.45 9.17
N GLN A 54 -3.53 -21.19 9.41
CA GLN A 54 -3.58 -22.56 9.92
C GLN A 54 -3.90 -22.63 11.42
N ARG A 55 -3.58 -21.57 12.17
CA ARG A 55 -3.75 -21.51 13.64
C ARG A 55 -5.07 -20.90 14.08
N ILE A 56 -5.69 -20.07 13.24
CA ILE A 56 -6.97 -19.42 13.54
C ILE A 56 -8.11 -20.45 13.50
N LYS A 57 -8.80 -20.61 14.62
CA LYS A 57 -9.97 -21.49 14.76
C LYS A 57 -11.27 -20.79 14.39
N GLU A 58 -11.37 -19.49 14.65
CA GLU A 58 -12.58 -18.72 14.41
C GLU A 58 -12.78 -18.45 12.91
N LYS A 59 -13.96 -18.81 12.39
CA LYS A 59 -14.26 -18.75 10.94
C LYS A 59 -14.24 -17.32 10.41
N GLU A 60 -14.71 -16.37 11.20
CA GLU A 60 -14.79 -14.95 10.84
C GLU A 60 -13.39 -14.32 10.75
N GLU A 61 -12.56 -14.50 11.78
CA GLU A 61 -11.17 -14.06 11.75
C GLU A 61 -10.40 -14.73 10.60
N LYS A 62 -10.62 -16.04 10.37
CA LYS A 62 -9.96 -16.76 9.28
C LYS A 62 -10.35 -16.21 7.90
N ASN A 63 -11.61 -15.85 7.70
CA ASN A 63 -12.06 -15.23 6.46
C ASN A 63 -11.47 -13.84 6.26
N PHE A 64 -11.39 -13.02 7.31
CA PHE A 64 -10.70 -11.73 7.27
C PHE A 64 -9.25 -11.90 6.80
N TRP A 65 -8.49 -12.79 7.45
CA TRP A 65 -7.09 -13.02 7.12
C TRP A 65 -6.89 -13.66 5.73
N ARG A 66 -7.88 -14.40 5.21
CA ARG A 66 -7.87 -14.89 3.81
C ARG A 66 -7.98 -13.76 2.81
N ILE A 67 -8.86 -12.78 3.05
CA ILE A 67 -8.99 -11.61 2.17
C ILE A 67 -7.68 -10.80 2.19
N VAL A 68 -7.10 -10.59 3.38
CA VAL A 68 -5.80 -9.92 3.52
C VAL A 68 -4.71 -10.68 2.76
N PHE A 69 -4.67 -12.01 2.86
CA PHE A 69 -3.72 -12.85 2.14
C PHE A 69 -3.81 -12.67 0.62
N ILE A 70 -5.03 -12.68 0.07
CA ILE A 70 -5.26 -12.47 -1.37
C ILE A 70 -4.77 -11.08 -1.80
N GLY A 71 -5.01 -10.06 -0.97
CA GLY A 71 -4.49 -8.71 -1.20
C GLY A 71 -2.95 -8.71 -1.24
N CYS A 72 -2.29 -9.25 -0.22
CA CYS A 72 -0.82 -9.31 -0.16
C CYS A 72 -0.23 -10.11 -1.33
N PHE A 73 -0.94 -11.14 -1.82
CA PHE A 73 -0.53 -11.91 -2.98
C PHE A 73 -0.62 -11.08 -4.26
N SER A 74 -1.66 -10.27 -4.40
CA SER A 74 -1.79 -9.29 -5.50
C SER A 74 -0.64 -8.28 -5.49
N TYR A 75 -0.28 -7.73 -4.33
CA TYR A 75 0.88 -6.84 -4.18
C TYR A 75 2.19 -7.53 -4.61
N PHE A 76 2.39 -8.78 -4.18
CA PHE A 76 3.57 -9.55 -4.54
C PHE A 76 3.68 -9.75 -6.06
N ILE A 77 2.58 -10.02 -6.75
CA ILE A 77 2.57 -10.10 -8.23
C ILE A 77 2.94 -8.74 -8.84
N GLY A 78 2.40 -7.63 -8.32
CA GLY A 78 2.75 -6.28 -8.77
C GLY A 78 4.24 -6.02 -8.65
N GLU A 79 4.83 -6.40 -7.51
CA GLU A 79 6.27 -6.23 -7.27
C GLU A 79 7.12 -7.10 -8.19
N LEU A 80 6.71 -8.34 -8.46
CA LEU A 80 7.40 -9.18 -9.45
C LEU A 80 7.35 -8.59 -10.86
N ILE A 81 6.20 -8.05 -11.28
CA ILE A 81 6.05 -7.42 -12.60
C ILE A 81 6.91 -6.17 -12.71
N TRP A 82 6.88 -5.30 -11.69
CA TRP A 82 7.69 -4.08 -11.65
C TRP A 82 9.18 -4.41 -11.75
N ARG A 83 9.66 -5.33 -10.90
CA ARG A 83 11.07 -5.73 -10.86
C ARG A 83 11.49 -6.43 -12.14
N TYR A 84 10.62 -7.27 -12.73
CA TYR A 84 10.91 -7.91 -14.01
C TYR A 84 11.12 -6.87 -15.11
N ARG A 85 10.27 -5.83 -15.18
CA ARG A 85 10.39 -4.76 -16.18
C ARG A 85 11.62 -3.88 -15.96
N GLU A 86 11.82 -3.42 -14.73
CA GLU A 86 12.96 -2.57 -14.36
C GLU A 86 14.29 -3.31 -14.58
N TYR A 87 14.38 -4.58 -14.17
CA TYR A 87 15.65 -5.32 -14.16
C TYR A 87 15.97 -6.03 -15.48
N TYR A 88 14.98 -6.68 -16.11
CA TYR A 88 15.22 -7.43 -17.35
C TYR A 88 14.98 -6.62 -18.62
N LEU A 89 13.99 -5.72 -18.63
CA LEU A 89 13.73 -4.88 -19.80
C LEU A 89 14.46 -3.54 -19.73
N GLY A 90 14.80 -3.04 -18.54
CA GLY A 90 15.43 -1.72 -18.39
C GLY A 90 14.53 -0.58 -18.87
N ILE A 91 13.21 -0.80 -18.89
CA ILE A 91 12.20 0.15 -19.33
C ILE A 91 11.44 0.62 -18.10
N ASP A 92 11.38 1.94 -17.90
CA ASP A 92 10.51 2.55 -16.90
C ASP A 92 9.05 2.13 -17.16
N ASP A 93 8.36 1.60 -16.15
CA ASP A 93 6.98 1.11 -16.33
C ASP A 93 6.07 2.29 -16.75
N PRO A 94 5.48 2.27 -17.96
CA PRO A 94 4.65 3.37 -18.43
C PRO A 94 3.40 3.44 -17.55
N PHE A 95 2.99 4.66 -17.17
CA PHE A 95 1.75 4.86 -16.45
C PHE A 95 0.58 4.99 -17.44
N PRO A 96 -0.49 4.17 -17.35
CA PRO A 96 -0.72 3.05 -16.42
C PRO A 96 -0.12 1.72 -16.91
N GLY A 97 0.52 0.99 -16.00
CA GLY A 97 1.21 -0.28 -16.28
C GLY A 97 0.60 -1.48 -15.54
N TRP A 98 1.06 -2.69 -15.89
CA TRP A 98 0.54 -3.93 -15.29
C TRP A 98 0.84 -4.02 -13.79
N ALA A 99 2.02 -3.59 -13.34
CA ALA A 99 2.35 -3.54 -11.92
C ALA A 99 1.39 -2.62 -11.15
N ASN A 100 1.08 -1.46 -11.73
CA ASN A 100 0.14 -0.49 -11.17
C ASN A 100 -1.27 -1.08 -11.00
N LEU A 101 -1.74 -1.92 -11.92
CA LEU A 101 -3.03 -2.60 -11.78
C LEU A 101 -3.06 -3.49 -10.53
N PHE A 102 -2.00 -4.30 -10.33
CA PHE A 102 -1.91 -5.20 -9.18
C PHE A 102 -1.75 -4.45 -7.85
N TYR A 103 -1.02 -3.33 -7.82
CA TYR A 103 -0.97 -2.48 -6.63
C TYR A 103 -2.34 -1.86 -6.29
N ASN A 104 -3.10 -1.39 -7.30
CA ASN A 104 -4.46 -0.90 -7.07
C ASN A 104 -5.41 -2.01 -6.60
N LEU A 105 -5.27 -3.21 -7.17
CA LEU A 105 -6.05 -4.37 -6.76
C LEU A 105 -5.77 -4.75 -5.30
N PHE A 106 -4.51 -4.66 -4.85
CA PHE A 106 -4.17 -4.80 -3.42
C PHE A 106 -4.94 -3.80 -2.56
N VAL A 107 -4.94 -2.51 -2.90
CA VAL A 107 -5.66 -1.48 -2.14
C VAL A 107 -7.16 -1.77 -2.09
N PHE A 108 -7.74 -2.19 -3.20
CA PHE A 108 -9.16 -2.54 -3.28
C PHE A 108 -9.51 -3.74 -2.39
N ILE A 109 -8.75 -4.83 -2.49
CA ILE A 109 -8.97 -6.04 -1.69
C ILE A 109 -8.73 -5.78 -0.20
N TYR A 110 -7.71 -4.99 0.14
CA TYR A 110 -7.43 -4.64 1.53
C TYR A 110 -8.56 -3.79 2.12
N SER A 111 -9.14 -2.88 1.33
CA SER A 111 -10.32 -2.10 1.72
C SER A 111 -11.51 -3.03 2.01
N ILE A 112 -11.77 -4.02 1.15
CA ILE A 112 -12.80 -5.05 1.39
C ILE A 112 -12.53 -5.80 2.70
N ALA A 113 -11.27 -6.15 3.01
CA ALA A 113 -10.92 -6.81 4.26
C ALA A 113 -11.28 -5.94 5.49
N VAL A 114 -10.98 -4.64 5.44
CA VAL A 114 -11.32 -3.69 6.50
C VAL A 114 -12.84 -3.59 6.66
N PHE A 115 -13.58 -3.41 5.57
CA PHE A 115 -15.05 -3.35 5.63
C PHE A 115 -15.65 -4.65 6.16
N TYR A 116 -15.11 -5.81 5.77
CA TYR A 116 -15.52 -7.11 6.30
C TYR A 116 -15.33 -7.18 7.82
N LYS A 117 -14.16 -6.79 8.33
CA LYS A 117 -13.88 -6.80 9.77
C LYS A 117 -14.80 -5.85 10.54
N VAL A 118 -15.03 -4.66 10.01
CA VAL A 118 -15.89 -3.65 10.66
C VAL A 118 -17.36 -4.09 10.62
N TYR A 119 -17.82 -4.73 9.54
CA TYR A 119 -19.17 -5.27 9.43
C TYR A 119 -19.42 -6.44 10.39
N VAL A 120 -18.42 -7.30 10.57
CA VAL A 120 -18.52 -8.49 11.42
C VAL A 120 -18.35 -8.15 12.92
N THR A 121 -17.43 -7.26 13.27
CA THR A 121 -17.15 -6.88 14.68
C THR A 121 -18.01 -5.71 15.18
N GLY A 122 -18.63 -4.92 14.29
CA GLY A 122 -19.36 -3.69 14.63
C GLY A 122 -20.88 -3.81 14.59
N LYS A 123 -21.59 -3.07 15.45
CA LYS A 123 -23.01 -2.76 15.24
C LYS A 123 -23.14 -2.02 13.91
N LYS A 124 -23.85 -2.58 12.92
CA LYS A 124 -24.00 -2.09 11.54
C LYS A 124 -24.09 -0.56 11.37
N TYR A 125 -24.76 0.13 12.31
CA TYR A 125 -24.92 1.59 12.32
C TYR A 125 -23.60 2.38 12.42
N ARG A 126 -22.61 1.88 13.19
CA ARG A 126 -21.33 2.57 13.37
C ARG A 126 -20.46 2.53 12.11
N THR A 127 -20.59 1.49 11.29
CA THR A 127 -19.86 1.34 10.01
C THR A 127 -20.29 2.38 9.00
N ILE A 128 -21.60 2.55 8.84
CA ILE A 128 -22.19 3.51 7.91
C ILE A 128 -21.85 4.93 8.34
N GLN A 129 -21.90 5.22 9.65
CA GLN A 129 -21.50 6.51 10.20
C GLN A 129 -20.04 6.84 9.87
N VAL A 130 -19.10 5.91 10.14
CA VAL A 130 -17.67 6.13 9.83
C VAL A 130 -17.43 6.33 8.34
N PHE A 131 -18.17 5.61 7.48
CA PHE A 131 -18.08 5.79 6.03
C PHE A 131 -18.51 7.21 5.61
N PHE A 132 -19.63 7.70 6.13
CA PHE A 132 -20.09 9.06 5.85
C PHE A 132 -19.18 10.13 6.45
N ASP A 133 -18.64 9.94 7.66
CA ASP A 133 -17.70 10.87 8.28
C ASP A 133 -16.42 11.00 7.42
N CYS A 134 -15.88 9.88 6.93
CA CYS A 134 -14.77 9.88 5.98
C CYS A 134 -15.15 10.56 4.66
N PHE A 135 -16.35 10.33 4.14
CA PHE A 135 -16.81 10.93 2.88
C PHE A 135 -16.94 12.45 2.99
N ILE A 136 -17.51 12.94 4.10
CA ILE A 136 -17.61 14.37 4.41
C ILE A 136 -16.20 14.96 4.53
N MET A 137 -15.30 14.32 5.29
CA MET A 137 -13.92 14.79 5.42
C MET A 137 -13.17 14.84 4.08
N MET A 138 -13.32 13.81 3.23
CA MET A 138 -12.71 13.80 1.89
C MET A 138 -13.26 14.93 1.01
N THR A 139 -14.57 15.19 1.07
CA THR A 139 -15.20 16.29 0.35
C THR A 139 -14.64 17.63 0.82
N VAL A 140 -14.59 17.86 2.14
CA VAL A 140 -14.02 19.08 2.74
C VAL A 140 -12.56 19.27 2.35
N LEU A 141 -11.73 18.24 2.46
CA LEU A 141 -10.32 18.28 2.08
C LEU A 141 -10.13 18.56 0.59
N THR A 142 -11.00 18.02 -0.25
CA THR A 142 -10.98 18.27 -1.70
C THR A 142 -11.36 19.71 -1.99
N THR A 143 -12.40 20.25 -1.35
CA THR A 143 -12.79 21.66 -1.49
C THR A 143 -11.68 22.59 -1.02
N ILE A 144 -11.07 22.31 0.14
CA ILE A 144 -9.93 23.08 0.66
C ILE A 144 -8.74 22.99 -0.31
N SER A 145 -8.38 21.80 -0.77
CA SER A 145 -7.31 21.62 -1.76
C SER A 145 -7.58 22.38 -3.04
N TRP A 146 -8.83 22.40 -3.52
CA TRP A 146 -9.21 23.13 -4.70
C TRP A 146 -9.03 24.65 -4.53
N VAL A 147 -9.59 25.20 -3.47
CA VAL A 147 -9.60 26.65 -3.22
C VAL A 147 -8.21 27.18 -2.88
N TYR A 148 -7.45 26.46 -2.05
CA TYR A 148 -6.20 26.98 -1.49
C TYR A 148 -4.93 26.49 -2.20
N PHE A 149 -4.96 25.34 -2.88
CA PHE A 149 -3.79 24.82 -3.57
C PHE A 149 -3.94 24.91 -5.09
N LEU A 150 -4.99 24.29 -5.64
CA LEU A 150 -5.13 24.16 -7.10
C LEU A 150 -5.40 25.51 -7.77
N ASN A 151 -6.33 26.29 -7.23
CA ASN A 151 -6.68 27.61 -7.80
C ASN A 151 -5.47 28.56 -7.91
N PRO A 152 -4.72 28.86 -6.83
CA PRO A 152 -3.56 29.74 -6.93
C PRO A 152 -2.40 29.18 -7.77
N LEU A 153 -2.24 27.84 -7.82
CA LEU A 153 -1.24 27.22 -8.70
C LEU A 153 -1.59 27.43 -10.19
N LEU A 154 -2.86 27.30 -10.55
CA LEU A 154 -3.34 27.51 -11.92
C LEU A 154 -3.24 28.98 -12.34
N ASP A 155 -3.60 29.91 -11.45
CA ASP A 155 -3.45 31.35 -11.73
C ASP A 155 -1.98 31.72 -11.95
N LYS A 156 -1.09 31.23 -11.07
CA LYS A 156 0.35 31.46 -11.21
C LYS A 156 0.92 30.84 -12.49
N ALA A 157 0.51 29.62 -12.84
CA ALA A 157 0.92 28.95 -14.07
C ALA A 157 0.44 29.70 -15.32
N SER A 158 -0.81 30.20 -15.32
CA SER A 158 -1.36 30.98 -16.43
C SER A 158 -0.62 32.31 -16.64
N SER A 159 -0.20 32.97 -15.55
CA SER A 159 0.58 34.20 -15.62
C SER A 159 1.99 33.98 -16.17
N MET A 160 2.67 32.90 -15.76
CA MET A 160 3.96 32.49 -16.33
C MET A 160 3.84 32.11 -17.81
N PHE A 161 2.78 31.39 -18.18
CA PHE A 161 2.55 30.98 -19.57
C PHE A 161 2.31 32.19 -20.49
N LYS A 162 1.60 33.22 -20.00
CA LYS A 162 1.44 34.50 -20.73
C LYS A 162 2.75 35.27 -20.87
N LEU A 163 3.63 35.24 -19.86
CA LEU A 163 4.96 35.88 -19.91
C LEU A 163 5.96 35.13 -20.82
N ALA A 164 5.80 33.82 -21.02
CA ALA A 164 6.69 33.03 -21.87
C ALA A 164 6.36 33.12 -23.38
N ILE A 165 5.17 33.61 -23.73
CA ILE A 165 4.68 33.73 -25.11
C ILE A 165 4.72 35.19 -25.62
N SER A 166 4.86 36.17 -24.73
CA SER A 166 5.07 37.59 -25.07
C SER A 166 6.55 37.94 -25.17
#